data_AF-A0A383EM33-F1
#
_entry.id   AF-A0A383EM33-F1
#
_cell.length_a   1.000
_cell.length_b   1.000
_cell.length_c   1.000
_cell.angle_alpha   90.00
_cell.angle_beta   90.00
_cell.angle_gamma   90.00
#
_symmetry.space_group_name_H-M   'P 1'
#
loop_
_entity.id
_entity.type
_entity.pdbx_description
1 polymer ?
#
loop_
_entity_poly.entity_id
_entity_poly.type
_entity_poly.pdbx_seq_one_letter_code
_entity_poly.pdbx_strand_id
1 'polypeptide(L)' 'MEIRYTDEEINELLIVLVRKMAEEVDLPAKDKATLKRWRSSEMKIGSDELTELTEKANEDFARGLERRSRSQIRKPDWRQ' A
#
# COMPACT_ATOMS: atom_id res chain seq x y z
N MET A 1 12.74 -12.80 -11.16
CA MET A 1 12.95 -11.88 -10.03
C MET A 1 11.59 -11.62 -9.42
N GLU A 2 11.34 -12.16 -8.24
CA GLU A 2 10.10 -11.91 -7.50
C GLU A 2 10.25 -10.54 -6.82
N ILE A 3 9.56 -9.52 -7.35
CA ILE A 3 9.58 -8.18 -6.77
C ILE A 3 8.61 -8.21 -5.59
N ARG A 4 9.13 -8.00 -4.38
CA ARG A 4 8.35 -7.90 -3.14
C ARG A 4 8.78 -6.66 -2.38
N TYR A 5 7.80 -6.00 -1.78
CA TYR A 5 8.03 -4.89 -0.87
C TYR A 5 8.48 -5.39 0.49
N THR A 6 9.40 -4.66 1.12
CA THR A 6 9.78 -4.87 2.53
C THR A 6 8.87 -4.11 3.49
N ASP A 7 8.93 -4.45 4.77
CA ASP A 7 8.20 -3.73 5.82
C ASP A 7 8.59 -2.24 5.86
N GLU A 8 9.86 -1.92 5.64
CA GLU A 8 10.33 -0.54 5.58
C GLU A 8 9.68 0.23 4.42
N GLU A 9 9.64 -0.35 3.22
CA GLU A 9 9.05 0.29 2.04
C GLU A 9 7.55 0.52 2.21
N ILE A 10 6.84 -0.47 2.77
CA ILE A 10 5.41 -0.34 3.10
C ILE A 10 5.20 0.69 4.20
N ASN A 11 6.08 0.74 5.20
CA ASN A 11 6.01 1.73 6.26
C ASN A 11 6.18 3.14 5.72
N GLU A 12 7.16 3.36 4.84
CA GLU A 12 7.42 4.63 4.15
C GLU A 12 6.21 5.10 3.33
N LEU A 13 5.62 4.19 2.56
CA LEU A 13 4.39 4.45 1.81
C LEU A 13 3.25 4.87 2.74
N LEU A 14 3.08 4.16 3.86
CA LEU A 14 2.04 4.45 4.84
C LEU A 14 2.22 5.84 5.48
N ILE A 15 3.45 6.31 5.68
CA ILE A 15 3.72 7.67 6.19
C ILE A 15 3.15 8.71 5.24
N VAL A 16 3.42 8.55 3.94
CA VAL A 16 2.99 9.48 2.91
C VAL A 16 1.46 9.49 2.84
N LEU A 17 0.82 8.33 2.87
CA LEU A 17 -0.64 8.21 2.84
C LEU A 17 -1.28 8.88 4.07
N VAL A 18 -0.81 8.57 5.28
CA VAL A 18 -1.34 9.14 6.52
C VAL A 18 -1.14 10.66 6.57
N ARG A 19 0.01 11.15 6.10
CA ARG A 19 0.29 12.59 6.02
C ARG A 19 -0.66 13.27 5.05
N LYS A 20 -0.83 12.74 3.84
CA LYS A 20 -1.77 13.27 2.84
C LYS A 20 -3.20 13.28 3.37
N MET A 21 -3.65 12.19 3.99
CA MET A 21 -4.99 12.13 4.59
C MET A 21 -5.18 13.18 5.69
N ALA A 22 -4.15 13.41 6.52
CA ALA A 22 -4.24 14.40 7.58
C ALA A 22 -4.20 15.86 7.07
N GLU A 23 -3.56 16.12 5.93
CA GLU A 23 -3.38 17.47 5.35
C GLU A 23 -4.48 17.82 4.34
N GLU A 24 -4.84 16.89 3.45
CA GLU A 24 -5.72 17.14 2.30
C GLU A 24 -7.20 16.86 2.60
N VAL A 25 -7.50 16.06 3.63
CA VAL A 25 -8.88 15.77 4.03
C VAL A 25 -9.29 16.69 5.19
N ASP A 26 -10.50 17.26 5.08
CA ASP A 26 -11.11 18.06 6.15
C ASP A 26 -11.62 17.16 7.29
N LEU A 27 -10.68 16.52 7.98
CA LEU A 27 -10.93 15.73 9.17
C LEU A 27 -10.90 16.62 10.42
N PRO A 28 -11.76 16.34 11.42
CA PRO A 28 -11.64 16.94 12.74
C PRO A 28 -10.23 16.74 13.33
N ALA A 29 -9.73 17.72 14.08
CA ALA A 29 -8.40 17.66 14.68
C ALA A 29 -8.20 16.41 15.56
N LYS A 30 -9.27 15.96 16.23
CA LYS A 30 -9.30 14.71 17.02
C LYS A 30 -8.96 13.49 16.16
N ASP A 31 -9.55 13.40 14.98
CA ASP A 31 -9.40 12.25 14.08
C ASP A 31 -8.03 12.27 13.41
N LYS A 32 -7.53 13.46 13.03
CA LYS A 32 -6.14 13.64 12.57
C LYS A 32 -5.13 13.18 13.63
N ALA A 33 -5.36 13.52 14.89
CA ALA A 33 -4.50 13.09 15.99
C ALA A 33 -4.58 11.57 16.23
N THR A 34 -5.78 10.98 16.14
CA THR A 34 -5.98 9.54 16.25
C THR A 34 -5.25 8.79 15.14
N LEU A 35 -5.35 9.26 13.88
CA LEU A 35 -4.68 8.66 12.73
C LEU A 35 -3.15 8.67 12.91
N LYS A 36 -2.59 9.81 13.33
CA LYS A 36 -1.15 9.93 13.61
C LYS A 36 -0.71 9.00 14.74
N ARG A 37 -1.49 8.89 15.82
CA ARG A 37 -1.21 7.99 16.94
C ARG A 37 -1.24 6.53 16.51
N TRP A 38 -2.30 6.09 15.83
CA TRP A 38 -2.43 4.73 15.31
C TRP A 38 -1.22 4.35 14.44
N ARG A 39 -0.84 5.22 13.50
CA ARG A 39 0.34 5.01 12.66
C ARG A 39 1.61 4.85 13.50
N SER A 40 1.76 5.65 14.56
CA SER A 40 2.94 5.61 15.43
C SER A 40 2.96 4.47 16.44
N SER A 41 1.80 3.87 16.78
CA SER A 41 1.70 2.81 17.81
C SER A 41 1.58 1.42 17.20
N GLU A 42 0.58 1.21 16.35
CA GLU A 42 0.22 -0.10 15.80
C GLU A 42 0.99 -0.41 14.52
N MET A 43 1.38 0.60 13.74
CA MET A 43 2.04 0.42 12.43
C MET A 43 3.55 0.65 12.52
N LYS A 44 4.19 0.05 13.53
CA LYS A 44 5.64 0.11 13.71
C LYS A 44 6.33 -1.01 12.93
N ILE A 45 7.61 -0.81 12.63
CA ILE A 45 8.42 -1.89 12.05
C ILE A 45 8.47 -3.04 13.07
N GLY A 46 8.16 -4.25 12.59
CA GLY A 46 8.08 -5.45 13.41
C GLY A 46 6.80 -5.62 14.22
N SER A 47 5.76 -4.79 13.99
CA SER A 47 4.42 -5.10 14.50
C SER A 47 3.69 -6.07 13.58
N ASP A 48 2.85 -6.92 14.17
CA ASP A 48 2.06 -7.90 13.44
C ASP A 48 1.15 -7.22 12.39
N GLU A 49 0.61 -6.04 12.72
CA GLU A 49 -0.25 -5.27 11.82
C GLU A 49 0.50 -4.76 10.58
N LEU A 50 1.76 -4.35 10.73
CA LEU A 50 2.56 -3.94 9.59
C LEU A 50 2.93 -5.15 8.72
N THR A 51 3.32 -6.26 9.35
CA THR A 51 3.63 -7.51 8.64
C THR A 51 2.42 -7.99 7.84
N GLU A 52 1.23 -8.02 8.43
CA GLU A 52 0.00 -8.40 7.72
C GLU A 52 -0.29 -7.44 6.54
N LEU A 53 -0.09 -6.13 6.73
CA LEU A 53 -0.24 -5.16 5.65
C LEU A 53 0.76 -5.40 4.52
N THR A 54 2.02 -5.70 4.84
CA THR A 54 3.07 -5.99 3.87
C THR A 54 2.77 -7.26 3.07
N GLU A 55 2.31 -8.31 3.74
CA GLU A 55 1.88 -9.55 3.08
C GLU A 55 0.75 -9.28 2.09
N LYS A 56 -0.30 -8.59 2.56
CA LYS A 56 -1.43 -8.20 1.71
C LYS A 56 -1.01 -7.35 0.51
N ALA A 57 -0.15 -6.36 0.72
CA ALA A 57 0.32 -5.46 -0.34
C ALA A 57 1.09 -6.24 -1.41
N ASN A 58 1.91 -7.21 -1.00
CA ASN A 58 2.63 -8.10 -1.90
C ASN A 58 1.69 -9.03 -2.67
N GLU A 59 0.66 -9.59 -2.03
CA GLU A 59 -0.37 -10.39 -2.71
C GLU A 59 -1.12 -9.56 -3.77
N ASP A 60 -1.53 -8.34 -3.43
CA ASP A 60 -2.20 -7.42 -4.35
C ASP A 60 -1.32 -7.07 -5.54
N PHE A 61 -0.04 -6.80 -5.28
CA PHE A 61 0.94 -6.50 -6.33
C PHE A 61 1.14 -7.69 -7.27
N ALA A 62 1.29 -8.90 -6.73
CA ALA A 62 1.43 -10.14 -7.51
C ALA A 62 0.19 -10.38 -8.39
N ARG A 63 -1.02 -10.24 -7.83
CA ARG A 63 -2.28 -10.32 -8.59
C ARG A 63 -2.35 -9.27 -9.70
N GLY A 64 -1.90 -8.06 -9.43
CA GLY A 64 -1.84 -6.97 -10.42
C GLY A 64 -0.85 -7.25 -11.57
N LEU A 65 0.30 -7.83 -11.27
CA LEU A 65 1.26 -8.27 -12.28
C LEU A 65 0.70 -9.40 -13.15
N GLU A 66 0.07 -10.40 -12.55
CA GLU A 66 -0.55 -11.51 -13.29
C GLU A 66 -1.63 -11.01 -14.26
N ARG A 67 -2.51 -10.12 -13.79
CA ARG A 67 -3.54 -9.49 -14.65
C ARG A 67 -2.93 -8.75 -15.83
N ARG A 68 -1.85 -8.00 -15.61
CA ARG A 68 -1.15 -7.26 -16.68
C ARG A 68 -0.47 -8.20 -17.67
N SER A 69 0.19 -9.25 -17.19
CA SER A 69 0.79 -10.30 -18.04
C SER A 69 -0.27 -10.95 -18.95
N ARG A 70 -1.41 -11.36 -18.37
CA ARG A 70 -2.55 -11.90 -19.14
C ARG A 70 -3.12 -10.90 -20.15
N SER A 71 -3.17 -9.61 -19.80
CA SER A 71 -3.64 -8.55 -20.70
C SER A 71 -2.67 -8.25 -21.85
N GLN A 72 -1.36 -8.36 -21.64
CA GLN A 72 -0.36 -8.18 -22.71
C GLN A 72 -0.44 -9.33 -23.73
N ILE A 73 -0.69 -10.56 -23.29
CA ILE A 73 -0.92 -11.70 -24.18
C ILE A 73 -2.22 -11.53 -25.00
N ARG A 74 -3.19 -10.76 -24.49
CA ARG A 74 -4.53 -10.63 -25.06
C ARG A 74 -4.75 -9.38 -25.92
N LYS A 75 -3.71 -8.64 -26.31
CA LYS A 75 -3.80 -7.69 -27.43
C LYS A 75 -3.49 -8.46 -28.72
N PRO A 76 -4.50 -8.85 -29.53
CA PRO A 76 -4.23 -9.42 -30.83
C PRO A 76 -3.92 -8.25 -31.77
N ASP A 77 -2.73 -8.22 -32.34
CA ASP A 77 -2.25 -7.18 -33.26
C ASP A 77 -2.94 -7.23 -34.65
N TRP A 78 -4.25 -7.42 -34.71
CA TRP A 78 -4.98 -7.55 -35.99
C TRP A 78 -6.28 -6.75 -36.09
N ARG A 79 -6.44 -5.65 -35.35
CA ARG A 79 -7.44 -4.63 -35.69
C ARG A 79 -6.84 -3.22 -35.67
N GLN A 80 -6.56 -2.78 -36.90
CA GLN A 80 -6.64 -1.43 -37.48
C GLN A 80 -6.63 -0.22 -36.54
#